data_AF-A2E3D8-F1
#
_entry.id   AF-A2E3D8-F1
#
_cell.length_a   1.000
_cell.length_b   1.000
_cell.length_c   1.000
_cell.angle_alpha   90.00
_cell.angle_beta   90.00
_cell.angle_gamma   90.00
#
_symmetry.space_group_name_H-M   'P 1'
#
loop_
_entity.id
_entity.type
_entity.pdbx_description
1 polymer ?
#
loop_
_entity_poly.entity_id
_entity_poly.type
_entity_poly.pdbx_seq_one_letter_code
_entity_poly.pdbx_strand_id
1 'polypeptide(L)'
;MDPIQFLVNRTDLPPGIDINLVTPFLLPLPSKFSDNTAYNNKICNHYKDVSNSLQEKIPICQKMNDESVAALEEKKQKQPDPIDNQPQIRNEIILYNVLFKMFKKLDIKIEETNLGALSQQLEALKQLEILAQWLFNNPMPIIINVQRAAPRPLSKSFTSNQTLYKHYRILKIALREQISLINHSPSIFNMASENRAFLRKVVDSAMASRKANTAYFESPVIEEKLFTFFDHVNSPISRAGLIPIKVEKDTDAAIDWIRRASDTLVQLDGIQISDRKDVINVLVARYFFERTYPLFAPELHDDTIFSQTRQKIRQMNPKEAKIPLKYVNPNLLDKPVTEIFTSSSIASAPVGWMNLMEYKLCPLDVAYCIFKVHESLSIAATLQATENSKGTTSEDFYSKLPGFDDIFDLWICLVATSDIADPCGMNNFIGEWTRLPGFPQRFVACCTYLEAAVSQIKVIGGQE
;
A
#
# COMPACT_ATOMS: atom_id res chain seq x y z
N MET A 1 -45.28 -27.99 35.48
CA MET A 1 -45.36 -26.88 34.51
C MET A 1 -44.20 -25.95 34.79
N ASP A 2 -43.47 -25.49 33.77
CA ASP A 2 -42.37 -24.54 33.97
C ASP A 2 -42.92 -23.27 34.64
N PRO A 3 -42.43 -22.87 35.84
CA PRO A 3 -42.89 -21.69 36.55
C PRO A 3 -42.86 -20.41 35.70
N ILE A 4 -41.91 -20.29 34.78
CA ILE A 4 -41.80 -19.14 33.87
C ILE A 4 -42.90 -19.20 32.81
N GLN A 5 -43.16 -20.37 32.21
CA GLN A 5 -44.24 -20.53 31.23
C GLN A 5 -45.62 -20.29 31.87
N PHE A 6 -45.77 -20.65 33.15
CA PHE A 6 -46.98 -20.34 33.91
C PHE A 6 -47.12 -18.82 34.13
N LEU A 7 -46.04 -18.14 34.53
CA LEU A 7 -46.03 -16.68 34.71
C LEU A 7 -46.39 -15.92 33.42
N VAL A 8 -45.89 -16.36 32.27
CA VAL A 8 -46.19 -15.78 30.94
C VAL A 8 -47.68 -15.82 30.58
N ASN A 9 -48.41 -16.82 31.08
CA ASN A 9 -49.83 -17.01 30.78
C ASN A 9 -50.77 -16.39 31.82
N ARG A 10 -50.24 -15.67 32.84
CA ARG A 10 -51.08 -15.04 33.87
C ARG A 10 -51.76 -13.79 33.36
N THR A 11 -53.06 -13.67 33.61
CA THR A 11 -53.88 -12.51 33.23
C THR A 11 -53.94 -11.43 34.31
N ASP A 12 -53.40 -11.69 35.49
CA ASP A 12 -53.44 -10.83 36.67
C ASP A 12 -52.09 -10.17 37.01
N LEU A 13 -51.18 -10.11 36.04
CA LEU A 13 -49.92 -9.37 36.19
C LEU A 13 -50.22 -7.86 36.29
N PRO A 14 -49.44 -7.12 37.11
CA PRO A 14 -49.54 -5.67 37.18
C PRO A 14 -49.45 -5.00 35.80
N PRO A 15 -50.21 -3.93 35.55
CA PRO A 15 -50.11 -3.17 34.31
C PRO A 15 -48.68 -2.59 34.17
N GLY A 16 -48.15 -2.65 32.94
CA GLY A 16 -46.82 -2.11 32.63
C GLY A 16 -45.67 -3.13 32.68
N ILE A 17 -45.94 -4.41 32.95
CA ILE A 17 -44.94 -5.48 32.81
C ILE A 17 -45.02 -6.08 31.41
N ASP A 18 -43.95 -5.93 30.63
CA ASP A 18 -43.69 -6.75 29.45
C ASP A 18 -42.94 -8.01 29.89
N ILE A 19 -43.65 -9.13 29.92
CA ILE A 19 -43.09 -10.40 30.38
C ILE A 19 -41.90 -10.84 29.52
N ASN A 20 -41.87 -10.51 28.23
CA ASN A 20 -40.79 -10.89 27.33
C ASN A 20 -39.50 -10.14 27.66
N LEU A 21 -39.62 -8.90 28.13
CA LEU A 21 -38.48 -8.07 28.52
C LEU A 21 -37.81 -8.59 29.80
N VAL A 22 -38.60 -9.08 30.76
CA VAL A 22 -38.09 -9.52 32.08
C VAL A 22 -37.69 -11.01 32.12
N THR A 23 -38.29 -11.86 31.27
CA THR A 23 -38.05 -13.31 31.21
C THR A 23 -36.58 -13.72 31.17
N PRO A 24 -35.68 -13.05 30.40
CA PRO A 24 -34.25 -13.39 30.38
C PRO A 24 -33.56 -13.33 31.75
N PHE A 25 -34.14 -12.63 32.72
CA PHE A 25 -33.59 -12.46 34.07
C PHE A 25 -34.22 -13.40 35.09
N LEU A 26 -35.20 -14.22 34.68
CA LEU A 26 -35.89 -15.18 35.53
C LEU A 26 -35.23 -16.57 35.41
N LEU A 27 -35.13 -17.27 36.53
CA LEU A 27 -34.63 -18.65 36.60
C LEU A 27 -35.64 -19.52 37.35
N PRO A 28 -36.07 -20.67 36.79
CA PRO A 28 -36.98 -21.55 37.49
C PRO A 28 -36.24 -22.24 38.64
N LEU A 29 -36.87 -22.33 39.82
CA LEU A 29 -36.36 -23.12 40.92
C LEU A 29 -36.71 -24.61 40.70
N PRO A 30 -35.74 -25.54 40.65
CA PRO A 30 -35.98 -26.94 40.32
C PRO A 30 -36.86 -27.65 41.37
N SER A 31 -37.98 -28.22 40.93
CA SER A 31 -39.11 -28.68 41.75
C SER A 31 -38.83 -29.92 42.61
N LYS A 32 -38.60 -29.72 43.91
CA LYS A 32 -38.97 -30.64 45.01
C LYS A 32 -39.31 -29.82 46.27
N PHE A 33 -40.25 -28.88 46.15
CA PHE A 33 -40.58 -27.97 47.25
C PHE A 33 -42.00 -28.27 47.74
N SER A 34 -42.08 -28.89 48.93
CA SER A 34 -43.31 -29.01 49.70
C SER A 34 -43.73 -27.63 50.22
N ASP A 35 -45.03 -27.35 50.30
CA ASP A 35 -45.66 -26.15 50.89
C ASP A 35 -45.26 -25.93 52.37
N ASN A 36 -44.01 -25.58 52.62
CA ASN A 36 -43.47 -25.30 53.94
C ASN A 36 -43.36 -23.80 54.12
N THR A 37 -43.97 -23.27 55.18
CA THR A 37 -43.99 -21.85 55.55
C THR A 37 -42.57 -21.24 55.60
N ALA A 38 -41.57 -22.02 56.01
CA ALA A 38 -40.17 -21.58 56.05
C ALA A 38 -39.57 -21.33 54.65
N TYR A 39 -40.06 -22.04 53.62
CA TYR A 39 -39.60 -21.89 52.24
C TYR A 39 -40.25 -20.68 51.56
N ASN A 40 -41.56 -20.49 51.75
CA ASN A 40 -42.25 -19.29 51.28
C ASN A 40 -41.62 -18.03 51.88
N ASN A 41 -41.25 -18.05 53.16
CA ASN A 41 -40.50 -16.95 53.79
C ASN A 41 -39.15 -16.68 53.12
N LYS A 42 -38.40 -17.72 52.71
CA LYS A 42 -37.13 -17.55 51.98
C LYS A 42 -37.33 -16.93 50.59
N ILE A 43 -38.38 -17.33 49.88
CA ILE A 43 -38.73 -16.77 48.57
C ILE A 43 -39.18 -15.30 48.70
N CYS A 44 -40.04 -14.99 49.67
CA CYS A 44 -40.45 -13.61 49.95
C CYS A 44 -39.24 -12.75 50.35
N ASN A 45 -38.33 -13.26 51.19
CA ASN A 45 -37.10 -12.55 51.54
C ASN A 45 -36.22 -12.30 50.31
N HIS A 46 -36.08 -13.28 49.41
CA HIS A 46 -35.38 -13.10 48.13
C HIS A 46 -36.01 -11.96 47.30
N TYR A 47 -37.34 -11.91 47.15
CA TYR A 47 -38.00 -10.83 46.40
C TYR A 47 -37.84 -9.46 47.07
N LYS A 48 -37.86 -9.42 48.40
CA LYS A 48 -37.59 -8.19 49.16
C LYS A 48 -36.16 -7.70 48.93
N ASP A 49 -35.18 -8.60 49.01
CA ASP A 49 -33.77 -8.29 48.78
C ASP A 49 -33.51 -7.86 47.33
N VAL A 50 -34.17 -8.51 46.37
CA VAL A 50 -34.15 -8.11 44.95
C VAL A 50 -34.74 -6.71 44.78
N SER A 51 -35.90 -6.40 45.36
CA SER A 51 -36.51 -5.06 45.29
C SER A 51 -35.58 -3.99 45.85
N ASN A 52 -34.98 -4.22 47.02
CA ASN A 52 -34.02 -3.30 47.62
C ASN A 52 -32.80 -3.08 46.71
N SER A 53 -32.25 -4.16 46.14
CA SER A 53 -31.11 -4.07 45.22
C SER A 53 -31.45 -3.34 43.93
N LEU A 54 -32.67 -3.51 43.40
CA LEU A 54 -33.15 -2.80 42.22
C LEU A 54 -33.34 -1.30 42.50
N GLN A 55 -33.89 -0.94 43.66
CA GLN A 55 -34.04 0.45 44.09
C GLN A 55 -32.71 1.19 44.22
N GLU A 56 -31.63 0.50 44.59
CA GLU A 56 -30.28 1.07 44.58
C GLU A 56 -29.70 1.20 43.16
N LYS A 57 -29.98 0.24 42.27
CA LYS A 57 -29.39 0.16 40.92
C LYS A 57 -30.10 1.04 39.88
N ILE A 58 -31.41 1.26 40.01
CA ILE A 58 -32.21 2.06 39.08
C ILE A 58 -31.69 3.50 39.01
N PRO A 59 -31.46 4.24 40.12
CA PRO A 59 -30.92 5.59 40.08
C PRO A 59 -29.54 5.67 39.44
N ILE A 60 -28.69 4.66 39.65
CA ILE A 60 -27.36 4.58 39.02
C ILE A 60 -27.50 4.42 37.51
N CYS A 61 -28.39 3.53 37.05
CA CYS A 61 -28.65 3.33 35.63
C CYS A 61 -29.29 4.56 34.98
N GLN A 62 -30.20 5.24 35.69
CA GLN A 62 -30.79 6.50 35.26
C GLN A 62 -29.73 7.59 35.08
N LYS A 63 -28.84 7.76 36.08
CA LYS A 63 -27.74 8.72 35.99
C LYS A 63 -26.82 8.43 34.79
N MET A 64 -26.46 7.17 34.57
CA MET A 64 -25.65 6.77 33.41
C MET A 64 -26.37 7.08 32.09
N ASN A 65 -27.69 6.87 32.04
CA ASN A 65 -28.50 7.19 30.87
C ASN A 65 -28.50 8.70 30.60
N ASP A 66 -28.68 9.52 31.62
CA ASP A 66 -28.69 10.98 31.53
C ASP A 66 -27.30 11.52 31.12
N GLU A 67 -26.22 10.96 31.67
CA GLU A 67 -24.83 11.27 31.27
C GLU A 67 -24.58 10.92 29.79
N SER A 68 -25.09 9.78 29.30
CA SER A 68 -25.00 9.40 27.88
C SER A 68 -25.82 10.31 26.96
N VAL A 69 -26.97 10.82 27.41
CA VAL A 69 -27.75 11.82 26.66
C VAL A 69 -26.94 13.10 26.50
N ALA A 70 -26.35 13.61 27.58
CA ALA A 70 -25.51 14.81 27.54
C ALA A 70 -24.28 14.62 26.63
N ALA A 71 -23.60 13.47 26.74
CA ALA A 71 -22.45 13.13 25.90
C ALA A 71 -22.81 13.02 24.41
N LEU A 72 -24.01 12.51 24.09
CA LEU A 72 -24.48 12.43 22.70
C LEU A 72 -24.67 13.83 22.10
N GLU A 73 -25.25 14.77 22.84
CA GLU A 73 -25.43 16.15 22.38
C GLU A 73 -24.08 16.87 22.20
N GLU A 74 -23.13 16.68 23.12
CA GLU A 74 -21.77 17.19 22.97
C GLU A 74 -21.10 16.65 21.69
N LYS A 75 -21.19 15.33 21.45
CA LYS A 75 -20.63 14.69 20.25
C LYS A 75 -21.27 15.20 18.95
N LYS A 76 -22.57 15.51 18.94
CA LYS A 76 -23.24 16.11 17.77
C LYS A 76 -22.70 17.50 17.46
N GLN A 77 -22.35 18.28 18.47
CA GLN A 77 -21.85 19.65 18.32
C GLN A 77 -20.35 19.72 18.02
N LYS A 78 -19.59 18.67 18.34
CA LYS A 78 -18.13 18.65 18.15
C LYS A 78 -17.72 18.95 16.71
N GLN A 79 -16.90 19.99 16.55
CA GLN A 79 -16.25 20.36 15.28
C GLN A 79 -14.84 19.75 15.22
N PRO A 80 -14.24 19.63 14.03
CA PRO A 80 -12.82 19.30 13.94
C PRO A 80 -12.00 20.36 14.68
N ASP A 81 -10.90 19.93 15.28
CA ASP A 81 -9.97 20.86 15.92
C ASP A 81 -9.41 21.80 14.83
N PRO A 82 -9.22 23.10 15.13
CA PRO A 82 -8.65 24.02 14.17
C PRO A 82 -7.20 23.62 13.88
N ILE A 83 -6.92 23.29 12.63
CA ILE A 83 -5.57 22.96 12.14
C ILE A 83 -5.10 24.11 11.26
N ASP A 84 -3.86 24.55 11.47
CA ASP A 84 -3.24 25.60 10.66
C ASP A 84 -3.18 25.17 9.19
N ASN A 85 -3.79 25.97 8.31
CA ASN A 85 -3.97 25.59 6.91
C ASN A 85 -2.71 25.89 6.11
N GLN A 86 -1.69 25.08 6.34
CA GLN A 86 -0.44 25.18 5.60
C GLN A 86 -0.57 24.41 4.27
N PRO A 87 -0.21 25.02 3.12
CA PRO A 87 -0.32 24.37 1.81
C PRO A 87 0.38 23.01 1.71
N GLN A 88 1.41 22.79 2.54
CA GLN A 88 2.28 21.62 2.56
C GLN A 88 1.63 20.37 3.15
N ILE A 89 0.68 20.54 4.08
CA ILE A 89 -0.06 19.46 4.74
C ILE A 89 -1.51 19.43 4.26
N ARG A 90 -1.81 20.05 3.10
CA ARG A 90 -3.17 20.20 2.60
C ARG A 90 -3.84 18.84 2.38
N ASN A 91 -3.11 17.86 1.85
CA ASN A 91 -3.64 16.52 1.62
C ASN A 91 -3.94 15.82 2.95
N GLU A 92 -3.06 15.99 3.93
CA GLU A 92 -3.17 15.46 5.28
C GLU A 92 -4.34 16.10 6.03
N ILE A 93 -4.57 17.40 5.84
CA ILE A 93 -5.72 18.14 6.38
C ILE A 93 -7.02 17.68 5.71
N ILE A 94 -7.02 17.51 4.38
CA ILE A 94 -8.19 16.98 3.65
C ILE A 94 -8.53 15.58 4.19
N LEU A 95 -7.53 14.71 4.32
CA LEU A 95 -7.70 13.35 4.86
C LEU A 95 -8.18 13.38 6.31
N TYR A 96 -7.61 14.24 7.16
CA TYR A 96 -8.08 14.47 8.53
C TYR A 96 -9.56 14.86 8.57
N ASN A 97 -9.99 15.81 7.74
CA ASN A 97 -11.39 16.25 7.71
C ASN A 97 -12.34 15.14 7.26
N VAL A 98 -11.93 14.32 6.29
CA VAL A 98 -12.71 13.14 5.85
C VAL A 98 -12.80 12.11 6.97
N LEU A 99 -11.66 11.75 7.58
CA LEU A 99 -11.59 10.80 8.70
C LEU A 99 -12.40 11.29 9.91
N PHE A 100 -12.32 12.58 10.25
CA PHE A 100 -13.07 13.19 11.33
C PHE A 100 -14.58 13.09 11.08
N LYS A 101 -15.05 13.38 9.86
CA LYS A 101 -16.46 13.27 9.50
C LYS A 101 -16.97 11.83 9.63
N MET A 102 -16.16 10.84 9.21
CA MET A 102 -16.49 9.42 9.35
C MET A 102 -16.48 8.98 10.82
N PHE A 103 -15.45 9.38 11.56
CA PHE A 103 -15.31 9.10 12.99
C PHE A 103 -16.49 9.68 13.78
N LYS A 104 -16.85 10.95 13.56
CA LYS A 104 -17.97 11.62 14.22
C LYS A 104 -19.28 10.87 14.02
N LYS A 105 -19.59 10.45 12.78
CA LYS A 105 -20.79 9.65 12.49
C LYS A 105 -20.82 8.34 13.29
N LEU A 106 -19.69 7.65 13.38
CA LEU A 106 -19.60 6.38 14.10
C LEU A 106 -19.60 6.54 15.62
N ASP A 107 -18.97 7.60 16.15
CA ASP A 107 -18.96 7.91 17.57
C ASP A 107 -20.37 8.27 18.08
N ILE A 108 -21.13 9.03 17.28
CA ILE A 108 -22.56 9.29 17.52
C ILE A 108 -23.34 7.97 17.52
N LYS A 109 -23.17 7.13 16.49
CA LYS A 109 -23.90 5.86 16.38
C LYS A 109 -23.61 4.88 17.52
N ILE A 110 -22.38 4.85 18.03
CA ILE A 110 -22.02 4.06 19.21
C ILE A 110 -22.72 4.59 20.46
N GLU A 111 -22.73 5.91 20.64
CA GLU A 111 -23.39 6.51 21.79
C GLU A 111 -24.91 6.29 21.73
N GLU A 112 -25.53 6.41 20.56
CA GLU A 112 -26.95 6.06 20.33
C GLU A 112 -27.24 4.59 20.67
N THR A 113 -26.34 3.67 20.27
CA THR A 113 -26.47 2.24 20.57
C THR A 113 -26.35 1.97 22.08
N ASN A 114 -25.40 2.64 22.75
CA ASN A 114 -25.24 2.53 24.20
C ASN A 114 -26.43 3.12 24.95
N LEU A 115 -26.93 4.28 24.52
CA LEU A 115 -28.11 4.93 25.07
C LEU A 115 -29.34 4.03 24.93
N GLY A 116 -29.56 3.46 23.74
CA GLY A 116 -30.65 2.50 23.52
C GLY A 116 -30.56 1.28 24.44
N ALA A 117 -29.36 0.71 24.62
CA ALA A 117 -29.15 -0.40 25.52
C ALA A 117 -29.36 -0.02 27.01
N LEU A 118 -28.92 1.18 27.43
CA LEU A 118 -29.14 1.70 28.79
C LEU A 118 -30.61 1.98 29.06
N SER A 119 -31.33 2.53 28.08
CA SER A 119 -32.77 2.79 28.17
C SER A 119 -33.56 1.49 28.29
N GLN A 120 -33.26 0.48 27.47
CA GLN A 120 -33.87 -0.86 27.59
C GLN A 120 -33.54 -1.54 28.93
N GLN A 121 -32.30 -1.40 29.40
CA GLN A 121 -31.88 -1.94 30.68
C GLN A 121 -32.61 -1.26 31.85
N LEU A 122 -32.70 0.06 31.83
CA LEU A 122 -33.42 0.84 32.84
C LEU A 122 -34.90 0.44 32.89
N GLU A 123 -35.53 0.27 31.74
CA GLU A 123 -36.90 -0.19 31.63
C GLU A 123 -37.07 -1.61 32.21
N ALA A 124 -36.17 -2.53 31.86
CA ALA A 124 -36.17 -3.88 32.42
C ALA A 124 -35.99 -3.88 33.94
N LEU A 125 -35.13 -3.02 34.49
CA LEU A 125 -34.93 -2.90 35.94
C LEU A 125 -36.18 -2.38 36.66
N LYS A 126 -36.85 -1.36 36.08
CA LYS A 126 -38.13 -0.84 36.62
C LYS A 126 -39.22 -1.90 36.59
N GLN A 127 -39.36 -2.64 35.49
CA GLN A 127 -40.35 -3.71 35.40
C GLN A 127 -40.02 -4.91 36.29
N LEU A 128 -38.75 -5.25 36.47
CA LEU A 128 -38.32 -6.25 37.43
C LEU A 128 -38.62 -5.85 38.88
N GLU A 129 -38.56 -4.56 39.21
CA GLU A 129 -38.93 -4.06 40.54
C GLU A 129 -40.43 -4.26 40.79
N ILE A 130 -41.27 -3.86 39.82
CA ILE A 130 -42.72 -4.07 39.86
C ILE A 130 -43.05 -5.57 40.00
N LEU A 131 -42.37 -6.41 39.21
CA LEU A 131 -42.55 -7.85 39.27
C LEU A 131 -42.11 -8.43 40.62
N ALA A 132 -40.98 -7.99 41.18
CA ALA A 132 -40.50 -8.44 42.48
C ALA A 132 -41.48 -8.07 43.61
N GLN A 133 -42.06 -6.87 43.58
CA GLN A 133 -43.08 -6.44 44.53
C GLN A 133 -44.36 -7.28 44.42
N TRP A 134 -44.79 -7.62 43.21
CA TRP A 134 -45.95 -8.48 43.01
C TRP A 134 -45.67 -9.93 43.43
N LEU A 135 -44.49 -10.48 43.12
CA LEU A 135 -44.06 -11.81 43.52
C LEU A 135 -43.84 -11.94 45.05
N PHE A 136 -43.53 -10.84 45.73
CA PHE A 136 -43.53 -10.80 47.20
C PHE A 136 -44.92 -11.14 47.77
N ASN A 137 -45.99 -10.63 47.15
CA ASN A 137 -47.38 -10.89 47.54
C ASN A 137 -47.94 -12.18 46.91
N ASN A 138 -47.35 -12.67 45.83
CA ASN A 138 -47.73 -13.88 45.10
C ASN A 138 -46.51 -14.79 44.91
N PRO A 139 -46.01 -15.45 45.97
CA PRO A 139 -44.76 -16.18 45.90
C PRO A 139 -44.79 -17.30 44.86
N MET A 140 -43.79 -17.33 43.98
CA MET A 140 -43.63 -18.36 42.95
C MET A 140 -42.22 -18.96 43.03
N PRO A 141 -42.00 -20.19 42.52
CA PRO A 141 -40.67 -20.80 42.50
C PRO A 141 -39.81 -20.23 41.35
N ILE A 142 -39.54 -18.92 41.39
CA ILE A 142 -38.75 -18.17 40.40
C ILE A 142 -37.69 -17.33 41.11
N ILE A 143 -36.43 -17.42 40.67
CA ILE A 143 -35.36 -16.50 41.07
C ILE A 143 -35.23 -15.39 40.04
N ILE A 144 -35.25 -14.14 40.50
CA ILE A 144 -34.82 -12.98 39.72
C ILE A 144 -33.30 -12.82 39.87
N ASN A 145 -32.57 -12.86 38.75
CA ASN A 145 -31.12 -12.67 38.71
C ASN A 145 -30.77 -11.20 38.42
N VAL A 146 -30.62 -10.40 39.49
CA VAL A 146 -30.27 -8.97 39.40
C VAL A 146 -28.89 -8.73 38.80
N GLN A 147 -27.94 -9.65 38.99
CA GLN A 147 -26.59 -9.52 38.42
C GLN A 147 -26.63 -9.60 36.88
N ARG A 148 -27.54 -10.41 36.33
CA ARG A 148 -27.78 -10.50 34.89
C ARG A 148 -28.51 -9.26 34.35
N ALA A 149 -29.44 -8.69 35.11
CA ALA A 149 -30.16 -7.46 34.75
C ALA A 149 -29.29 -6.19 34.87
N ALA A 150 -28.27 -6.21 35.73
CA ALA A 150 -27.38 -5.08 35.98
C ALA A 150 -25.88 -5.45 35.88
N PRO A 151 -25.38 -5.78 34.67
CA PRO A 151 -23.95 -6.07 34.45
C PRO A 151 -23.07 -4.84 34.70
N ARG A 152 -21.80 -5.09 35.03
CA ARG A 152 -20.80 -4.03 35.31
C ARG A 152 -20.61 -3.09 34.10
N PRO A 153 -20.31 -1.79 34.31
CA PRO A 153 -20.23 -0.78 33.23
C PRO A 153 -19.22 -1.09 32.11
N LEU A 154 -18.08 -1.72 32.42
CA LEU A 154 -16.95 -1.89 31.50
C LEU A 154 -17.20 -2.87 30.33
N SER A 155 -18.24 -3.71 30.39
CA SER A 155 -18.51 -4.72 29.35
C SER A 155 -19.49 -4.26 28.27
N LYS A 156 -20.19 -3.13 28.44
CA LYS A 156 -21.45 -2.84 27.73
C LYS A 156 -21.31 -2.43 26.25
N SER A 157 -20.31 -1.62 25.91
CA SER A 157 -20.14 -1.06 24.56
C SER A 157 -19.61 -2.08 23.53
N PHE A 158 -18.85 -3.08 23.99
CA PHE A 158 -18.45 -4.21 23.13
C PHE A 158 -19.58 -5.22 22.93
N THR A 159 -20.38 -5.49 23.97
CA THR A 159 -21.47 -6.48 23.90
C THR A 159 -22.67 -6.02 23.09
N SER A 160 -22.92 -4.72 22.98
CA SER A 160 -24.07 -4.18 22.24
C SER A 160 -23.91 -4.29 20.73
N ASN A 161 -22.71 -3.99 20.19
CA ASN A 161 -22.40 -4.17 18.78
C ASN A 161 -20.89 -4.28 18.52
N GLN A 162 -20.37 -5.52 18.48
CA GLN A 162 -18.94 -5.78 18.31
C GLN A 162 -18.37 -5.23 17.00
N THR A 163 -19.12 -5.32 15.91
CA THR A 163 -18.70 -4.86 14.58
C THR A 163 -18.57 -3.34 14.56
N LEU A 164 -19.56 -2.63 15.09
CA LEU A 164 -19.54 -1.17 15.21
C LEU A 164 -18.37 -0.69 16.07
N TYR A 165 -18.13 -1.36 17.20
CA TYR A 165 -17.01 -1.06 18.10
C TYR A 165 -15.64 -1.27 17.45
N LYS A 166 -15.46 -2.36 16.66
CA LYS A 166 -14.23 -2.60 15.89
C LYS A 166 -13.96 -1.47 14.90
N HIS A 167 -14.97 -1.08 14.10
CA HIS A 167 -14.83 0.01 13.13
C HIS A 167 -14.48 1.34 13.80
N TYR A 168 -15.10 1.64 14.94
CA TYR A 168 -14.77 2.83 15.71
C TYR A 168 -13.32 2.84 16.21
N ARG A 169 -12.81 1.72 16.74
CA ARG A 169 -11.40 1.66 17.21
C ARG A 169 -10.43 1.89 16.07
N ILE A 170 -10.66 1.27 14.91
CA ILE A 170 -9.81 1.44 13.73
C ILE A 170 -9.76 2.92 13.31
N LEU A 171 -10.92 3.56 13.18
CA LEU A 171 -10.98 4.98 12.80
C LEU A 171 -10.40 5.92 13.86
N LYS A 172 -10.56 5.60 15.15
CA LYS A 172 -9.96 6.37 16.25
C LYS A 172 -8.43 6.33 16.19
N ILE A 173 -7.85 5.17 15.86
CA ILE A 173 -6.40 5.02 15.68
C ILE A 173 -5.95 5.81 14.46
N ALA A 174 -6.59 5.62 13.30
CA ALA A 174 -6.27 6.34 12.07
C ALA A 174 -6.37 7.86 12.25
N LEU A 175 -7.39 8.37 12.95
CA LEU A 175 -7.54 9.80 13.23
C LEU A 175 -6.41 10.33 14.12
N ARG A 176 -5.97 9.57 15.14
CA ARG A 176 -4.85 9.94 16.00
C ARG A 176 -3.52 9.94 15.27
N GLU A 177 -3.29 8.94 14.43
CA GLU A 177 -2.12 8.87 13.57
C GLU A 177 -2.08 10.06 12.62
N GLN A 178 -3.22 10.41 12.01
CA GLN A 178 -3.31 11.57 11.12
C GLN A 178 -3.04 12.89 11.84
N ILE A 179 -3.59 13.09 13.05
CA ILE A 179 -3.29 14.26 13.89
C ILE A 179 -1.79 14.30 14.24
N SER A 180 -1.21 13.14 14.58
CA SER A 180 0.22 13.04 14.87
C SER A 180 1.06 13.41 13.65
N LEU A 181 0.69 12.95 12.46
CA LEU A 181 1.35 13.31 11.20
C LEU A 181 1.27 14.81 10.96
N ILE A 182 0.11 15.43 11.14
CA ILE A 182 -0.05 16.88 10.98
C ILE A 182 0.81 17.66 11.99
N ASN A 183 0.78 17.28 13.27
CA ASN A 183 1.46 18.01 14.35
C ASN A 183 2.98 17.81 14.36
N HIS A 184 3.47 16.69 13.80
CA HIS A 184 4.89 16.36 13.73
C HIS A 184 5.44 16.43 12.30
N SER A 185 4.63 16.88 11.34
CA SER A 185 5.13 17.26 10.03
C SER A 185 6.04 18.47 10.23
N PRO A 186 7.34 18.38 9.90
CA PRO A 186 8.20 19.56 9.89
C PRO A 186 7.55 20.63 9.00
N SER A 187 7.82 21.92 9.26
CA SER A 187 7.59 22.92 8.22
C SER A 187 8.59 22.61 7.10
N ILE A 188 8.19 21.81 6.12
CA ILE A 188 9.18 21.19 5.27
C ILE A 188 9.77 22.29 4.40
N PHE A 189 11.09 22.39 4.47
CA PHE A 189 11.94 23.17 3.59
C PHE A 189 12.06 24.69 3.77
N ASN A 190 11.79 25.20 4.97
CA ASN A 190 11.96 26.63 5.26
C ASN A 190 13.40 27.00 5.65
N MET A 191 14.17 26.08 6.25
CA MET A 191 15.54 26.34 6.69
C MET A 191 16.56 25.88 5.65
N ALA A 192 17.35 26.81 5.12
CA ALA A 192 18.33 26.53 4.06
C ALA A 192 19.41 25.50 4.48
N SER A 193 19.81 25.51 5.76
CA SER A 193 20.76 24.54 6.32
C SER A 193 20.19 23.13 6.35
N GLU A 194 18.93 22.95 6.74
CA GLU A 194 18.24 21.66 6.75
C GLU A 194 17.98 21.14 5.34
N ASN A 195 17.62 22.02 4.39
CA ASN A 195 17.46 21.66 2.98
C ASN A 195 18.74 21.12 2.38
N ARG A 196 19.87 21.79 2.67
CA ARG A 196 21.19 21.34 2.25
C ARG A 196 21.54 20.00 2.88
N ALA A 197 21.30 19.83 4.19
CA ALA A 197 21.57 18.57 4.88
C ALA A 197 20.71 17.42 4.33
N PHE A 198 19.44 17.68 4.05
CA PHE A 198 18.53 16.72 3.43
C PHE A 198 19.00 16.31 2.03
N LEU A 199 19.28 17.28 1.14
CA LEU A 199 19.78 16.99 -0.20
C LEU A 199 21.08 16.18 -0.14
N ARG A 200 22.03 16.59 0.71
CA ARG A 200 23.29 15.85 0.89
C ARG A 200 23.06 14.42 1.32
N LYS A 201 22.17 14.17 2.29
CA LYS A 201 21.83 12.81 2.73
C LYS A 201 21.29 11.96 1.59
N VAL A 202 20.44 12.52 0.74
CA VAL A 202 19.90 11.79 -0.42
C VAL A 202 20.99 11.49 -1.44
N VAL A 203 21.82 12.48 -1.78
CA VAL A 203 22.96 12.32 -2.70
C VAL A 203 23.97 11.31 -2.16
N ASP A 204 24.30 11.36 -0.86
CA ASP A 204 25.22 10.42 -0.21
C ASP A 204 24.68 8.99 -0.25
N SER A 205 23.38 8.82 0.01
CA SER A 205 22.71 7.53 -0.10
C SER A 205 22.75 6.98 -1.53
N ALA A 206 22.50 7.83 -2.52
CA ALA A 206 22.56 7.46 -3.93
C ALA A 206 24.00 7.13 -4.38
N MET A 207 24.97 7.93 -3.92
CA MET A 207 26.40 7.68 -4.16
C MET A 207 26.85 6.33 -3.61
N ALA A 208 26.37 5.95 -2.42
CA ALA A 208 26.68 4.66 -1.80
C ALA A 208 26.04 3.47 -2.53
N SER A 209 24.92 3.67 -3.23
CA SER A 209 24.22 2.61 -3.99
C SER A 209 24.57 2.57 -5.47
N ARG A 210 25.51 3.41 -5.93
CA ARG A 210 25.99 3.42 -7.31
C ARG A 210 26.54 2.07 -7.74
N LYS A 211 26.28 1.72 -9.00
CA LYS A 211 26.95 0.56 -9.62
C LYS A 211 28.40 0.92 -9.96
N ALA A 212 29.27 -0.08 -9.93
CA ALA A 212 30.69 0.10 -10.22
C ALA A 212 30.88 0.77 -11.60
N ASN A 213 31.70 1.82 -11.63
CA ASN A 213 32.05 2.58 -12.83
C ASN A 213 30.86 3.26 -13.55
N THR A 214 29.74 3.51 -12.86
CA THR A 214 28.64 4.33 -13.39
C THR A 214 28.18 5.37 -12.36
N ALA A 215 27.50 6.42 -12.82
CA ALA A 215 26.82 7.37 -11.96
C ALA A 215 25.40 6.92 -11.57
N TYR A 216 24.93 5.83 -12.17
CA TYR A 216 23.56 5.34 -12.01
C TYR A 216 23.42 4.48 -10.74
N PHE A 217 22.25 4.59 -10.11
CA PHE A 217 21.84 3.86 -8.92
C PHE A 217 20.35 3.52 -9.02
N GLU A 218 19.90 2.45 -8.37
CA GLU A 218 18.47 2.13 -8.28
C GLU A 218 17.76 3.12 -7.36
N SER A 219 16.49 3.44 -7.65
CA SER A 219 15.68 4.42 -6.91
C SER A 219 15.75 4.19 -5.38
N PRO A 220 16.31 5.13 -4.60
CA PRO A 220 16.38 4.98 -3.15
C PRO A 220 15.01 5.28 -2.54
N VAL A 221 14.68 4.64 -1.41
CA VAL A 221 13.40 4.82 -0.70
C VAL A 221 13.11 6.28 -0.34
N ILE A 222 14.15 7.11 -0.21
CA ILE A 222 14.02 8.54 0.12
C ILE A 222 13.70 9.43 -1.10
N GLU A 223 13.72 8.89 -2.32
CA GLU A 223 13.53 9.63 -3.57
C GLU A 223 12.13 10.26 -3.66
N GLU A 224 11.08 9.59 -3.18
CA GLU A 224 9.73 10.16 -3.15
C GLU A 224 9.66 11.46 -2.32
N LYS A 225 10.32 11.46 -1.15
CA LYS A 225 10.42 12.66 -0.30
C LYS A 225 11.27 13.76 -0.95
N LEU A 226 12.24 13.39 -1.78
CA LEU A 226 13.01 14.33 -2.58
C LEU A 226 12.14 14.98 -3.65
N PHE A 227 11.21 14.26 -4.27
CA PHE A 227 10.31 14.85 -5.25
C PHE A 227 9.30 15.80 -4.58
N THR A 228 8.78 15.45 -3.41
CA THR A 228 8.01 16.38 -2.57
C THR A 228 8.83 17.63 -2.21
N PHE A 229 10.14 17.47 -1.94
CA PHE A 229 11.04 18.60 -1.75
C PHE A 229 11.12 19.50 -2.97
N PHE A 230 11.29 18.93 -4.16
CA PHE A 230 11.41 19.70 -5.39
C PHE A 230 10.12 20.45 -5.75
N ASP A 231 8.97 19.82 -5.53
CA ASP A 231 7.64 20.42 -5.75
C ASP A 231 7.33 21.59 -4.80
N HIS A 232 8.07 21.72 -3.71
CA HIS A 232 7.79 22.68 -2.67
C HIS A 232 8.06 24.14 -3.12
N VAL A 233 7.23 25.11 -2.70
CA VAL A 233 7.37 26.54 -3.10
C VAL A 233 8.69 27.16 -2.64
N ASN A 234 9.25 26.65 -1.54
CA ASN A 234 10.56 27.08 -1.03
C ASN A 234 11.73 26.23 -1.52
N SER A 235 11.49 25.27 -2.42
CA SER A 235 12.56 24.47 -3.01
C SER A 235 13.49 25.35 -3.85
N PRO A 236 14.77 24.98 -3.99
CA PRO A 236 15.68 25.68 -4.88
C PRO A 236 15.17 25.73 -6.33
N ILE A 237 14.56 24.65 -6.81
CA ILE A 237 14.05 24.54 -8.19
C ILE A 237 12.86 25.51 -8.38
N SER A 238 11.93 25.57 -7.42
CA SER A 238 10.82 26.53 -7.43
C SER A 238 11.30 27.98 -7.37
N ARG A 239 12.29 28.27 -6.50
CA ARG A 239 12.90 29.61 -6.40
C ARG A 239 13.66 30.02 -7.66
N ALA A 240 14.20 29.05 -8.40
CA ALA A 240 14.81 29.27 -9.71
C ALA A 240 13.78 29.47 -10.84
N GLY A 241 12.49 29.45 -10.54
CA GLY A 241 11.41 29.64 -11.52
C GLY A 241 11.22 28.45 -12.47
N LEU A 242 11.68 27.26 -12.07
CA LEU A 242 11.60 26.05 -12.88
C LEU A 242 10.30 25.26 -12.65
N ILE A 243 9.51 25.64 -11.62
CA ILE A 243 8.19 25.09 -11.31
C ILE A 243 7.10 26.18 -11.51
N PRO A 244 5.96 25.86 -12.14
CA PRO A 244 5.63 24.57 -12.79
C PRO A 244 6.52 24.33 -14.02
N ILE A 245 6.78 23.07 -14.35
CA ILE A 245 7.58 22.73 -15.54
C ILE A 245 6.74 23.07 -16.78
N LYS A 246 7.23 24.03 -17.57
CA LYS A 246 6.58 24.56 -18.78
C LYS A 246 7.41 24.17 -20.00
N VAL A 247 7.53 22.87 -20.23
CA VAL A 247 8.22 22.31 -21.38
C VAL A 247 7.17 21.59 -22.22
N GLU A 248 7.11 21.88 -23.52
CA GLU A 248 6.27 21.16 -24.48
C GLU A 248 6.95 19.83 -24.88
N LYS A 249 6.53 19.16 -25.97
CA LYS A 249 7.22 17.96 -26.51
C LYS A 249 8.55 18.30 -27.20
N ASP A 250 9.32 19.24 -26.66
CA ASP A 250 10.65 19.62 -27.16
C ASP A 250 11.74 19.02 -26.26
N THR A 251 12.45 18.05 -26.83
CA THR A 251 13.52 17.29 -26.16
C THR A 251 14.71 18.15 -25.79
N ASP A 252 15.10 19.13 -26.61
CA ASP A 252 16.23 20.02 -26.27
C ASP A 252 15.84 20.98 -25.14
N ALA A 253 14.61 21.48 -25.14
CA ALA A 253 14.06 22.29 -24.05
C ALA A 253 13.94 21.50 -22.73
N ALA A 254 13.56 20.22 -22.80
CA ALA A 254 13.52 19.31 -21.65
C ALA A 254 14.91 19.06 -21.07
N ILE A 255 15.90 18.76 -21.93
CA ILE A 255 17.29 18.59 -21.54
C ILE A 255 17.85 19.85 -20.88
N ASP A 256 17.54 21.04 -21.42
CA ASP A 256 17.95 22.31 -20.83
C ASP A 256 17.31 22.53 -19.45
N TRP A 257 16.02 22.25 -19.30
CA TRP A 257 15.34 22.33 -18.01
C TRP A 257 16.01 21.42 -16.97
N ILE A 258 16.28 20.16 -17.33
CA ILE A 258 16.93 19.18 -16.44
C ILE A 258 18.32 19.69 -16.03
N ARG A 259 19.08 20.27 -16.97
CA ARG A 259 20.41 20.83 -16.70
C ARG A 259 20.33 21.99 -15.70
N ARG A 260 19.44 22.96 -15.92
CA ARG A 260 19.24 24.11 -15.02
C ARG A 260 18.78 23.70 -13.62
N ALA A 261 17.86 22.74 -13.54
CA ALA A 261 17.41 22.18 -12.26
C ALA A 261 18.57 21.47 -11.53
N SER A 262 19.37 20.69 -12.25
CA SER A 262 20.54 20.01 -11.70
C SER A 262 21.59 20.98 -11.19
N ASP A 263 21.93 22.01 -11.97
CA ASP A 263 22.89 23.04 -11.55
C ASP A 263 22.41 23.80 -10.31
N THR A 264 21.09 24.06 -10.20
CA THR A 264 20.48 24.67 -9.01
C THR A 264 20.67 23.80 -7.76
N LEU A 265 20.49 22.48 -7.88
CA LEU A 265 20.70 21.55 -6.77
C LEU A 265 22.18 21.34 -6.44
N VAL A 266 23.07 21.32 -7.44
CA VAL A 266 24.52 21.28 -7.24
C VAL A 266 24.98 22.49 -6.42
N GLN A 267 24.43 23.68 -6.71
CA GLN A 267 24.70 24.88 -5.91
C GLN A 267 24.19 24.75 -4.47
N LEU A 268 23.01 24.17 -4.24
CA LEU A 268 22.51 23.92 -2.89
C LEU A 268 23.39 22.91 -2.14
N ASP A 269 23.75 21.81 -2.78
CA ASP A 269 24.63 20.76 -2.24
C ASP A 269 25.98 21.34 -1.82
N GLY A 270 26.56 22.19 -2.67
CA GLY A 270 27.76 22.97 -2.39
C GLY A 270 29.04 22.15 -2.31
N ILE A 271 29.03 20.88 -2.71
CA ILE A 271 30.21 20.01 -2.78
C ILE A 271 30.60 19.85 -4.25
N GLN A 272 31.77 20.37 -4.62
CA GLN A 272 32.27 20.41 -6.00
C GLN A 272 32.95 19.08 -6.41
N ILE A 273 32.18 17.99 -6.39
CA ILE A 273 32.62 16.66 -6.85
C ILE A 273 31.82 16.27 -8.09
N SER A 274 32.50 15.94 -9.20
CA SER A 274 31.85 15.60 -10.48
C SER A 274 30.82 14.48 -10.34
N ASP A 275 31.19 13.40 -9.65
CA ASP A 275 30.31 12.26 -9.41
C ASP A 275 28.99 12.62 -8.70
N ARG A 276 29.02 13.61 -7.81
CA ARG A 276 27.81 14.09 -7.12
C ARG A 276 26.89 14.81 -8.09
N LYS A 277 27.46 15.61 -9.00
CA LYS A 277 26.69 16.24 -10.08
C LYS A 277 26.00 15.18 -10.93
N ASP A 278 26.70 14.10 -11.27
CA ASP A 278 26.09 13.03 -12.08
C ASP A 278 24.94 12.32 -11.35
N VAL A 279 25.09 12.08 -10.04
CA VAL A 279 23.98 11.56 -9.20
C VAL A 279 22.80 12.52 -9.16
N ILE A 280 23.05 13.82 -8.98
CA ILE A 280 22.01 14.86 -8.98
C ILE A 280 21.29 14.88 -10.34
N ASN A 281 22.02 14.77 -11.46
CA ASN A 281 21.45 14.71 -12.80
C ASN A 281 20.44 13.55 -12.93
N VAL A 282 20.79 12.35 -12.41
CA VAL A 282 19.89 11.18 -12.41
C VAL A 282 18.62 11.45 -11.59
N LEU A 283 18.76 12.01 -10.38
CA LEU A 283 17.61 12.35 -9.51
C LEU A 283 16.66 13.35 -10.18
N VAL A 284 17.22 14.39 -10.82
CA VAL A 284 16.43 15.44 -11.50
C VAL A 284 15.78 14.91 -12.76
N ALA A 285 16.47 14.06 -13.53
CA ALA A 285 15.87 13.42 -14.70
C ALA A 285 14.66 12.58 -14.30
N ARG A 286 14.78 11.73 -13.28
CA ARG A 286 13.63 10.94 -12.77
C ARG A 286 12.48 11.83 -12.33
N TYR A 287 12.76 12.87 -11.56
CA TYR A 287 11.76 13.85 -11.14
C TYR A 287 11.03 14.47 -12.34
N PHE A 288 11.78 14.90 -13.36
CA PHE A 288 11.22 15.51 -14.56
C PHE A 288 10.26 14.56 -15.29
N PHE A 289 10.69 13.33 -15.59
CA PHE A 289 9.85 12.36 -16.31
C PHE A 289 8.64 11.91 -15.49
N GLU A 290 8.76 11.78 -14.17
CA GLU A 290 7.63 11.44 -13.30
C GLU A 290 6.57 12.56 -13.29
N ARG A 291 7.00 13.83 -13.20
CA ARG A 291 6.07 14.98 -13.13
C ARG A 291 5.50 15.41 -14.47
N THR A 292 6.14 15.03 -15.56
CA THR A 292 5.69 15.34 -16.92
C THR A 292 4.92 14.20 -17.58
N TYR A 293 4.91 12.99 -16.99
CA TYR A 293 4.12 11.88 -17.52
C TYR A 293 2.63 12.27 -17.71
N PRO A 294 2.00 11.97 -18.87
CA PRO A 294 2.48 11.15 -19.99
C PRO A 294 3.12 11.92 -21.15
N LEU A 295 3.50 13.20 -20.98
CA LEU A 295 3.95 14.08 -22.07
C LEU A 295 5.08 13.49 -22.93
N PHE A 296 6.09 12.90 -22.28
CA PHE A 296 7.25 12.27 -22.92
C PHE A 296 7.21 10.73 -22.82
N ALA A 297 6.03 10.13 -22.66
CA ALA A 297 5.93 8.68 -22.68
C ALA A 297 6.32 8.14 -24.07
N PRO A 298 6.91 6.94 -24.17
CA PRO A 298 7.21 6.32 -25.46
C PRO A 298 5.92 6.18 -26.28
N GLU A 299 5.98 6.60 -27.54
CA GLU A 299 4.88 6.40 -28.48
C GLU A 299 4.91 4.94 -28.97
N LEU A 300 3.80 4.23 -28.78
CA LEU A 300 3.65 2.85 -29.25
C LEU A 300 3.37 2.83 -30.75
N HIS A 301 4.17 2.06 -31.48
CA HIS A 301 4.06 1.85 -32.91
C HIS A 301 3.70 0.38 -33.17
N ASP A 302 2.63 0.16 -33.92
CA ASP A 302 2.27 -1.18 -34.39
C ASP A 302 3.00 -1.46 -35.71
N ASP A 303 4.02 -2.30 -35.66
CA ASP A 303 4.72 -2.83 -36.83
C ASP A 303 4.38 -4.32 -36.99
N THR A 304 3.37 -4.60 -37.82
CA THR A 304 2.86 -5.95 -38.05
C THR A 304 3.92 -6.90 -38.61
N ILE A 305 4.75 -6.41 -39.54
CA ILE A 305 5.81 -7.22 -40.18
C ILE A 305 6.86 -7.59 -39.14
N PHE A 306 7.30 -6.62 -38.34
CA PHE A 306 8.23 -6.85 -37.24
C PHE A 306 7.67 -7.86 -36.23
N SER A 307 6.39 -7.71 -35.85
CA SER A 307 5.73 -8.61 -34.89
C SER A 307 5.61 -10.04 -35.41
N GLN A 308 5.24 -10.23 -36.69
CA GLN A 308 5.21 -11.54 -37.34
C GLN A 308 6.61 -12.17 -37.40
N THR A 309 7.62 -11.36 -37.72
CA THR A 309 9.01 -11.81 -37.80
C THR A 309 9.53 -12.25 -36.42
N ARG A 310 9.23 -11.49 -35.36
CA ARG A 310 9.53 -11.91 -33.97
C ARG A 310 8.90 -13.27 -33.66
N GLN A 311 7.61 -13.44 -33.98
CA GLN A 311 6.91 -14.70 -33.73
C GLN A 311 7.53 -15.89 -34.49
N LYS A 312 8.00 -15.66 -35.71
CA LYS A 312 8.74 -16.67 -36.49
C LYS A 312 10.06 -17.04 -35.82
N ILE A 313 10.88 -16.06 -35.44
CA ILE A 313 12.17 -16.29 -34.75
C ILE A 313 11.97 -17.06 -33.44
N ARG A 314 10.91 -16.77 -32.68
CA ARG A 314 10.57 -17.50 -31.45
C ARG A 314 10.38 -19.01 -31.66
N GLN A 315 9.88 -19.40 -32.83
CA GLN A 315 9.58 -20.78 -33.19
C GLN A 315 10.77 -21.53 -33.82
N MET A 316 11.78 -20.80 -34.28
CA MET A 316 13.01 -21.39 -34.83
C MET A 316 13.74 -22.18 -33.74
N ASN A 317 14.49 -23.20 -34.15
CA ASN A 317 15.49 -23.83 -33.30
C ASN A 317 16.79 -22.99 -33.27
N PRO A 318 17.68 -23.19 -32.28
CA PRO A 318 18.93 -22.42 -32.19
C PRO A 318 19.78 -22.39 -33.46
N LYS A 319 19.79 -23.46 -34.26
CA LYS A 319 20.56 -23.55 -35.50
C LYS A 319 19.95 -22.67 -36.61
N GLU A 320 18.64 -22.71 -36.76
CA GLU A 320 17.89 -21.85 -37.69
C GLU A 320 18.02 -20.37 -37.34
N ALA A 321 17.98 -20.06 -36.04
CA ALA A 321 18.17 -18.72 -35.51
C ALA A 321 19.64 -18.27 -35.47
N LYS A 322 20.57 -19.10 -35.96
CA LYS A 322 22.02 -18.84 -36.03
C LYS A 322 22.71 -18.60 -34.68
N ILE A 323 22.13 -19.05 -33.57
CA ILE A 323 22.77 -18.96 -32.25
C ILE A 323 24.02 -19.84 -32.23
N PRO A 324 25.19 -19.34 -31.78
CA PRO A 324 26.37 -20.18 -31.59
C PRO A 324 26.10 -21.31 -30.60
N LEU A 325 26.14 -22.56 -31.06
CA LEU A 325 25.71 -23.73 -30.30
C LEU A 325 26.49 -23.97 -28.99
N LYS A 326 27.70 -23.39 -28.87
CA LYS A 326 28.47 -23.41 -27.62
C LYS A 326 27.73 -22.76 -26.44
N TYR A 327 26.81 -21.82 -26.71
CA TYR A 327 25.99 -21.14 -25.69
C TYR A 327 24.61 -21.77 -25.48
N VAL A 328 24.34 -22.93 -26.09
CA VAL A 328 23.05 -23.60 -26.02
C VAL A 328 23.20 -24.91 -25.23
N ASN A 329 22.29 -25.18 -24.32
CA ASN A 329 22.24 -26.47 -23.65
C ASN A 329 21.96 -27.58 -24.69
N PRO A 330 22.73 -28.68 -24.72
CA PRO A 330 22.53 -29.76 -25.69
C PRO A 330 21.10 -30.31 -25.75
N ASN A 331 20.36 -30.28 -24.65
CA ASN A 331 18.96 -30.75 -24.57
C ASN A 331 17.95 -29.80 -25.23
N LEU A 332 18.39 -28.61 -25.66
CA LEU A 332 17.56 -27.56 -26.25
C LEU A 332 17.88 -27.31 -27.74
N LEU A 333 18.78 -28.11 -28.34
CA LEU A 333 19.25 -27.89 -29.72
C LEU A 333 18.14 -27.96 -30.78
N ASP A 334 17.17 -28.86 -30.58
CA ASP A 334 16.04 -29.06 -31.50
C ASP A 334 14.75 -28.37 -31.02
N LYS A 335 14.85 -27.58 -29.94
CA LYS A 335 13.69 -26.91 -29.32
C LYS A 335 13.57 -25.46 -29.77
N PRO A 336 12.37 -24.86 -29.67
CA PRO A 336 12.19 -23.44 -29.95
C PRO A 336 13.12 -22.56 -29.09
N VAL A 337 13.61 -21.46 -29.66
CA VAL A 337 14.51 -20.51 -28.99
C VAL A 337 13.91 -19.94 -27.69
N THR A 338 12.58 -19.87 -27.57
CA THR A 338 11.90 -19.51 -26.31
C THR A 338 12.26 -20.43 -25.13
N GLU A 339 12.53 -21.71 -25.37
CA GLU A 339 12.92 -22.65 -24.32
C GLU A 339 14.32 -22.38 -23.77
N ILE A 340 15.21 -21.76 -24.55
CA ILE A 340 16.54 -21.36 -24.10
C ILE A 340 16.41 -20.38 -22.94
N PHE A 341 15.60 -19.33 -23.12
CA PHE A 341 15.41 -18.25 -22.15
C PHE A 341 14.43 -18.60 -21.02
N THR A 342 13.88 -19.81 -20.97
CA THR A 342 13.00 -20.27 -19.89
C THR A 342 13.54 -21.49 -19.14
N SER A 343 14.68 -22.03 -19.60
CA SER A 343 15.32 -23.24 -19.05
C SER A 343 15.83 -23.09 -17.61
N SER A 344 16.15 -21.87 -17.17
CA SER A 344 16.67 -21.59 -15.82
C SER A 344 16.39 -20.15 -15.38
N SER A 345 16.62 -19.86 -14.09
CA SER A 345 16.54 -18.50 -13.56
C SER A 345 17.61 -17.57 -14.16
N ILE A 346 18.79 -18.10 -14.48
CA ILE A 346 19.88 -17.33 -15.09
C ILE A 346 19.56 -17.01 -16.55
N ALA A 347 19.06 -17.99 -17.30
CA ALA A 347 18.69 -17.81 -18.70
C ALA A 347 17.44 -16.93 -18.89
N SER A 348 16.54 -16.88 -17.91
CA SER A 348 15.34 -16.02 -17.94
C SER A 348 15.56 -14.59 -17.45
N ALA A 349 16.64 -14.32 -16.71
CA ALA A 349 16.94 -12.98 -16.20
C ALA A 349 17.02 -11.89 -17.28
N PRO A 350 17.66 -12.09 -18.45
CA PRO A 350 17.68 -11.10 -19.53
C PRO A 350 16.28 -10.76 -20.06
N VAL A 351 15.39 -11.76 -20.20
CA VAL A 351 14.00 -11.53 -20.61
C VAL A 351 13.25 -10.70 -19.57
N GLY A 352 13.45 -11.02 -18.28
CA GLY A 352 12.87 -10.25 -17.18
C GLY A 352 13.27 -8.77 -17.23
N TRP A 353 14.55 -8.47 -17.43
CA TRP A 353 15.04 -7.10 -17.57
C TRP A 353 14.49 -6.39 -18.82
N MET A 354 14.37 -7.10 -19.94
CA MET A 354 13.77 -6.56 -21.17
C MET A 354 12.30 -6.17 -20.94
N ASN A 355 11.51 -7.06 -20.33
CA ASN A 355 10.09 -6.79 -20.04
C ASN A 355 9.92 -5.64 -19.02
N LEU A 356 10.86 -5.47 -18.08
CA LEU A 356 10.83 -4.39 -17.11
C LEU A 356 10.98 -2.98 -17.71
N MET A 357 11.50 -2.87 -18.93
CA MET A 357 11.70 -1.59 -19.62
C MET A 357 10.41 -0.80 -19.82
N GLU A 358 9.31 -1.48 -20.13
CA GLU A 358 8.02 -0.84 -20.43
C GLU A 358 7.38 -0.15 -19.22
N TYR A 359 7.80 -0.54 -18.02
CA TYR A 359 7.31 0.03 -16.77
C TYR A 359 8.19 1.18 -16.26
N LYS A 360 9.21 1.61 -17.01
CA LYS A 360 10.09 2.72 -16.64
C LYS A 360 9.66 4.00 -17.33
N LEU A 361 9.49 5.07 -16.53
CA LEU A 361 9.13 6.39 -17.03
C LEU A 361 10.36 7.19 -17.48
N CYS A 362 11.49 7.03 -16.78
CA CYS A 362 12.72 7.75 -17.07
C CYS A 362 13.60 6.98 -18.08
N PRO A 363 14.08 7.60 -19.18
CA PRO A 363 14.96 6.96 -20.15
C PRO A 363 16.25 6.39 -19.55
N LEU A 364 16.79 7.00 -18.48
CA LEU A 364 17.96 6.48 -17.76
C LEU A 364 17.68 5.12 -17.11
N ASP A 365 16.47 4.93 -16.58
CA ASP A 365 16.07 3.68 -15.96
C ASP A 365 15.82 2.60 -17.02
N VAL A 366 15.30 2.99 -18.19
CA VAL A 366 15.17 2.07 -19.33
C VAL A 366 16.56 1.65 -19.83
N ALA A 367 17.47 2.60 -20.00
CA ALA A 367 18.84 2.32 -20.43
C ALA A 367 19.59 1.42 -19.43
N TYR A 368 19.32 1.58 -18.13
CA TYR A 368 19.81 0.66 -17.12
C TYR A 368 19.25 -0.76 -17.29
N CYS A 369 17.95 -0.91 -17.58
CA CYS A 369 17.39 -2.22 -17.91
C CYS A 369 18.11 -2.83 -19.13
N ILE A 370 18.34 -2.09 -20.21
CA ILE A 370 19.10 -2.56 -21.39
C ILE A 370 20.52 -3.01 -20.99
N PHE A 371 21.21 -2.22 -20.17
CA PHE A 371 22.51 -2.59 -19.63
C PHE A 371 22.45 -3.91 -18.84
N LYS A 372 21.44 -4.09 -17.99
CA LYS A 372 21.21 -5.32 -17.23
C LYS A 372 20.85 -6.51 -18.11
N VAL A 373 20.14 -6.28 -19.22
CA VAL A 373 19.93 -7.30 -20.25
C VAL A 373 21.27 -7.75 -20.82
N HIS A 374 22.11 -6.82 -21.27
CA HIS A 374 23.42 -7.14 -21.85
C HIS A 374 24.31 -7.93 -20.87
N GLU A 375 24.40 -7.47 -19.63
CA GLU A 375 25.19 -8.11 -18.58
C GLU A 375 24.67 -9.51 -18.27
N SER A 376 23.36 -9.66 -18.05
CA SER A 376 22.76 -10.95 -17.72
C SER A 376 22.87 -11.95 -18.87
N LEU A 377 22.72 -11.47 -20.11
CA LEU A 377 22.83 -12.31 -21.32
C LEU A 377 24.26 -12.82 -21.49
N SER A 378 25.25 -11.94 -21.29
CA SER A 378 26.68 -12.30 -21.34
C SER A 378 27.03 -13.33 -20.27
N ILE A 379 26.52 -13.17 -19.05
CA ILE A 379 26.72 -14.13 -17.95
C ILE A 379 26.08 -15.48 -18.30
N ALA A 380 24.82 -15.48 -18.74
CA ALA A 380 24.09 -16.70 -19.10
C ALA A 380 24.82 -17.48 -20.20
N ALA A 381 25.25 -16.80 -21.26
CA ALA A 381 26.01 -17.40 -22.35
C ALA A 381 27.34 -17.99 -21.85
N THR A 382 28.11 -17.22 -21.07
CA THR A 382 29.42 -17.65 -20.57
C THR A 382 29.32 -18.88 -19.67
N LEU A 383 28.32 -18.91 -18.78
CA LEU A 383 28.07 -20.06 -17.91
C LEU A 383 27.71 -21.30 -18.74
N GLN A 384 26.82 -21.16 -19.73
CA GLN A 384 26.45 -22.29 -20.58
C GLN A 384 27.64 -22.81 -21.40
N ALA A 385 28.49 -21.92 -21.94
CA ALA A 385 29.70 -22.32 -22.65
C ALA A 385 30.73 -23.00 -21.74
N THR A 386 30.78 -22.60 -20.47
CA THR A 386 31.63 -23.23 -19.45
C THR A 386 31.12 -24.63 -19.13
N GLU A 387 29.82 -24.80 -18.89
CA GLU A 387 29.19 -26.11 -18.64
C GLU A 387 29.36 -27.08 -19.81
N ASN A 388 29.24 -26.58 -21.04
CA ASN A 388 29.43 -27.37 -22.24
C ASN A 388 30.91 -27.79 -22.46
N SER A 389 31.85 -27.05 -21.89
CA SER A 389 33.28 -27.34 -21.96
C SER A 389 33.69 -28.28 -20.81
N LYS A 390 33.70 -29.60 -21.04
CA LYS A 390 34.13 -30.58 -20.03
C LYS A 390 35.58 -30.29 -19.54
N GLY A 391 35.76 -30.13 -18.22
CA GLY A 391 37.09 -30.09 -17.57
C GLY A 391 37.69 -28.70 -17.31
N THR A 392 36.90 -27.63 -17.34
CA THR A 392 37.35 -26.25 -17.14
C THR A 392 37.58 -25.89 -15.66
N THR A 393 38.66 -25.18 -15.38
CA THR A 393 38.91 -24.53 -14.07
C THR A 393 38.35 -23.09 -14.09
N SER A 394 38.28 -22.42 -12.94
CA SER A 394 37.76 -21.05 -12.84
C SER A 394 38.54 -20.02 -13.69
N GLU A 395 39.78 -20.33 -14.09
CA GLU A 395 40.60 -19.49 -14.98
C GLU A 395 40.09 -19.44 -16.43
N ASP A 396 39.25 -20.40 -16.85
CA ASP A 396 38.67 -20.45 -18.20
C ASP A 396 37.42 -19.57 -18.40
N PHE A 397 36.85 -18.97 -17.36
CA PHE A 397 35.58 -18.22 -17.50
C PHE A 397 35.69 -17.05 -18.50
N TYR A 398 36.78 -16.28 -18.42
CA TYR A 398 36.98 -15.12 -19.30
C TYR A 398 37.25 -15.51 -20.75
N SER A 399 37.79 -16.71 -21.01
CA SER A 399 38.00 -17.22 -22.38
C SER A 399 36.69 -17.69 -23.06
N LYS A 400 35.63 -17.84 -22.27
CA LYS A 400 34.28 -18.23 -22.72
C LYS A 400 33.32 -17.07 -22.88
N LEU A 401 33.75 -15.84 -22.58
CA LEU A 401 32.94 -14.65 -22.80
C LEU A 401 32.56 -14.54 -24.29
N PRO A 402 31.30 -14.21 -24.60
CA PRO A 402 30.87 -14.06 -25.98
C PRO A 402 31.56 -12.87 -26.64
N GLY A 403 32.07 -13.10 -27.85
CA GLY A 403 32.52 -12.02 -28.74
C GLY A 403 31.34 -11.15 -29.20
N PHE A 404 31.64 -10.08 -29.93
CA PHE A 404 30.61 -9.15 -30.43
C PHE A 404 29.57 -9.84 -31.32
N ASP A 405 30.02 -10.63 -32.30
CA ASP A 405 29.10 -11.35 -33.21
C ASP A 405 28.27 -12.40 -32.46
N ASP A 406 28.92 -13.13 -31.54
CA ASP A 406 28.30 -14.18 -30.73
C ASP A 406 27.14 -13.66 -29.85
N ILE A 407 27.34 -12.51 -29.18
CA ILE A 407 26.33 -11.94 -28.29
C ILE A 407 25.19 -11.31 -29.09
N PHE A 408 25.45 -10.87 -30.33
CA PHE A 408 24.47 -10.21 -31.18
C PHE A 408 23.34 -11.15 -31.63
N ASP A 409 23.67 -12.38 -32.06
CA ASP A 409 22.66 -13.38 -32.42
C ASP A 409 21.75 -13.74 -31.23
N LEU A 410 22.32 -13.77 -30.03
CA LEU A 410 21.57 -13.96 -28.79
C LEU A 410 20.63 -12.78 -28.49
N TRP A 411 21.02 -11.54 -28.80
CA TRP A 411 20.18 -10.36 -28.64
C TRP A 411 18.95 -10.38 -29.56
N ILE A 412 19.11 -10.78 -30.82
CA ILE A 412 18.00 -10.92 -31.78
C ILE A 412 16.96 -11.91 -31.22
N CYS A 413 17.45 -13.06 -30.78
CA CYS A 413 16.64 -14.11 -30.19
C CYS A 413 15.96 -13.64 -28.90
N LEU A 414 16.66 -12.89 -28.07
CA LEU A 414 16.11 -12.34 -26.83
C LEU A 414 14.97 -11.35 -27.10
N VAL A 415 15.16 -10.38 -28.01
CA VAL A 415 14.11 -9.42 -28.40
C VAL A 415 12.90 -10.15 -28.96
N ALA A 416 13.12 -11.17 -29.80
CA ALA A 416 12.04 -11.99 -30.32
C ALA A 416 11.26 -12.72 -29.21
N THR A 417 11.95 -13.24 -28.19
CA THR A 417 11.35 -14.06 -27.14
C THR A 417 10.71 -13.28 -25.99
N SER A 418 11.19 -12.08 -25.71
CA SER A 418 10.61 -11.18 -24.70
C SER A 418 9.17 -10.79 -25.01
N ASP A 419 8.40 -10.43 -23.98
CA ASP A 419 6.99 -10.07 -24.09
C ASP A 419 6.78 -8.54 -24.10
N ILE A 420 7.84 -7.79 -24.41
CA ILE A 420 7.78 -6.37 -24.71
C ILE A 420 6.82 -6.13 -25.91
N ALA A 421 5.87 -5.22 -25.70
CA ALA A 421 4.84 -4.83 -26.66
C ALA A 421 5.45 -4.13 -27.88
N ASP A 422 6.33 -3.14 -27.67
CA ASP A 422 6.93 -2.38 -28.77
C ASP A 422 8.44 -2.11 -28.58
N PRO A 423 9.31 -3.05 -28.98
CA PRO A 423 10.76 -2.83 -29.04
C PRO A 423 11.19 -1.65 -29.90
N CYS A 424 10.45 -1.34 -30.97
CA CYS A 424 10.81 -0.30 -31.92
C CYS A 424 10.59 1.09 -31.31
N GLY A 425 9.39 1.32 -30.76
CA GLY A 425 9.07 2.55 -30.04
C GLY A 425 9.98 2.74 -28.83
N MET A 426 10.28 1.66 -28.10
CA MET A 426 11.23 1.72 -26.98
C MET A 426 12.65 2.11 -27.44
N ASN A 427 13.15 1.54 -28.53
CA ASN A 427 14.45 1.90 -29.09
C ASN A 427 14.49 3.37 -29.53
N ASN A 428 13.44 3.84 -30.22
CA ASN A 428 13.33 5.24 -30.66
C ASN A 428 13.30 6.19 -29.45
N PHE A 429 12.53 5.84 -28.42
CA PHE A 429 12.43 6.59 -27.17
C PHE A 429 13.81 6.73 -26.51
N ILE A 430 14.53 5.64 -26.26
CA ILE A 430 15.88 5.75 -25.69
C ILE A 430 16.82 6.56 -26.58
N GLY A 431 16.78 6.34 -27.91
CA GLY A 431 17.63 7.02 -28.88
C GLY A 431 17.54 8.54 -28.77
N GLU A 432 16.33 9.06 -28.65
CA GLU A 432 16.03 10.48 -28.47
C GLU A 432 16.68 11.08 -27.20
N TRP A 433 16.73 10.29 -26.12
CA TRP A 433 17.17 10.73 -24.79
C TRP A 433 18.61 10.36 -24.42
N THR A 434 19.40 9.81 -25.34
CA THR A 434 20.82 9.45 -25.12
C THR A 434 21.70 10.64 -24.70
N ARG A 435 21.25 11.88 -24.97
CA ARG A 435 21.94 13.13 -24.61
C ARG A 435 21.58 13.66 -23.21
N LEU A 436 20.77 12.94 -22.44
CA LEU A 436 20.38 13.36 -21.08
C LEU A 436 21.61 13.55 -20.17
N PRO A 437 21.63 14.56 -19.30
CA PRO A 437 22.63 14.68 -18.25
C PRO A 437 22.65 13.42 -17.36
N GLY A 438 23.84 12.90 -17.07
CA GLY A 438 24.00 11.69 -16.25
C GLY A 438 23.81 10.37 -17.01
N PHE A 439 23.58 10.39 -18.33
CA PHE A 439 23.52 9.19 -19.17
C PHE A 439 24.91 8.56 -19.31
N PRO A 440 25.17 7.36 -18.73
CA PRO A 440 26.50 6.76 -18.80
C PRO A 440 26.83 6.30 -20.22
N GLN A 441 28.06 6.56 -20.69
CA GLN A 441 28.53 6.11 -22.01
C GLN A 441 28.41 4.58 -22.19
N ARG A 442 28.61 3.83 -21.10
CA ARG A 442 28.40 2.38 -21.10
C ARG A 442 26.96 1.98 -21.40
N PHE A 443 25.98 2.78 -20.97
CA PHE A 443 24.58 2.51 -21.29
C PHE A 443 24.31 2.82 -22.76
N VAL A 444 24.85 3.91 -23.30
CA VAL A 444 24.76 4.24 -24.74
C VAL A 444 25.29 3.07 -25.58
N ALA A 445 26.46 2.53 -25.23
CA ALA A 445 27.02 1.37 -25.91
C ALA A 445 26.17 0.09 -25.76
N CYS A 446 25.39 -0.06 -24.70
CA CYS A 446 24.43 -1.17 -24.58
C CYS A 446 23.17 -0.93 -25.41
N CYS A 447 22.71 0.31 -25.54
CA CYS A 447 21.55 0.68 -26.36
C CYS A 447 21.76 0.35 -27.84
N THR A 448 23.00 0.43 -28.35
CA THR A 448 23.30 0.04 -29.74
C THR A 448 23.07 -1.45 -30.01
N TYR A 449 23.13 -2.33 -29.00
CA TYR A 449 22.77 -3.75 -29.20
C TYR A 449 21.26 -3.93 -29.41
N LEU A 450 20.43 -3.19 -28.67
CA LEU A 450 18.99 -3.19 -28.87
C LEU A 450 18.65 -2.61 -30.26
N GLU A 451 19.25 -1.47 -30.61
CA GLU A 451 19.06 -0.81 -31.90
C GLU A 451 19.42 -1.75 -33.07
N ALA A 452 20.58 -2.39 -33.00
CA ALA A 452 21.03 -3.32 -34.02
C ALA A 452 20.14 -4.57 -34.08
N ALA A 453 19.71 -5.13 -32.94
CA ALA A 453 18.83 -6.30 -32.91
C ALA A 453 17.45 -5.99 -33.51
N VAL A 454 16.85 -4.85 -33.15
CA VAL A 454 15.59 -4.37 -33.73
C VAL A 454 15.74 -4.17 -35.25
N SER A 455 16.83 -3.51 -35.68
CA SER A 455 17.09 -3.29 -37.10
C SER A 455 17.26 -4.60 -37.88
N GLN A 456 17.97 -5.57 -37.31
CA GLN A 456 18.19 -6.85 -37.96
C GLN A 456 16.90 -7.68 -38.09
N ILE A 457 16.02 -7.65 -37.08
CA ILE A 457 14.70 -8.30 -37.16
C ILE A 457 13.88 -7.68 -38.30
N LYS A 458 13.91 -6.36 -38.48
CA LYS A 458 13.24 -5.69 -39.62
C LYS A 458 13.79 -6.16 -40.97
N VAL A 459 15.12 -6.27 -41.09
CA VAL A 459 15.75 -6.75 -42.32
C VAL A 459 15.34 -8.20 -42.63
N ILE A 460 15.27 -9.08 -41.62
CA ILE A 460 14.81 -10.46 -41.80
C ILE A 460 13.37 -10.49 -42.33
N GLY A 461 12.49 -9.64 -41.82
CA GLY A 461 11.10 -9.57 -42.25
C GLY A 461 10.89 -8.95 -43.65
N GLY A 462 11.81 -8.09 -44.10
CA GLY A 462 11.74 -7.44 -45.42
C GLY A 462 12.39 -8.21 -46.57
N GLN A 463 12.98 -9.37 -46.30
CA GLN A 463 13.57 -10.26 -47.31
C GLN A 463 12.59 -11.33 -47.83
N GLU A 464 11.37 -11.38 -47.25
CA GLU A 464 10.23 -12.20 -47.70
C GLU A 464 9.25 -11.34 -48.50
#